data_AF-A0A816TMK3-F1
#
_entry.id   AF-A0A816TMK3-F1
#
_cell.length_a   1.000
_cell.length_b   1.000
_cell.length_c   1.000
_cell.angle_alpha   90.00
_cell.angle_beta   90.00
_cell.angle_gamma   90.00
#
_symmetry.space_group_name_H-M   'P 1'
#
loop_
_entity.id
_entity.type
_entity.pdbx_description
1 polymer ?
#
loop_
_entity_poly.entity_id
_entity_poly.type
_entity_poly.pdbx_seq_one_letter_code
_entity_poly.pdbx_strand_id
1 'polypeptide(L)'
;MASANSSVFLLITSIILISSTNAVNPPGNYTLPIASSTLCFAARFDLTFNIEYLKLDGKTNISRIPLNNETFQYYTGDCSKANSHQLTIGMLDNLTSITFYFDLNEKNQTSLKQVSVSLTIKNNDYFPNCSDNVGGSYVFLANESLFITDLSNSYRCYSKIKIDNFQSKSNVTIKSVDIENLRIQPFVDEKITFNDYAKEKVCTMDTFKSSTLIPIIVGACLAVLVVVVLAVYLVRRRRYRNGYQSV
;
A
#
# COMPACT_ATOMS: atom_id res chain seq x y z
N MET A 1 16.18 62.12 -43.88
CA MET A 1 16.98 61.58 -42.77
C MET A 1 16.06 60.64 -41.99
N ALA A 2 16.01 59.35 -42.35
CA ALA A 2 16.84 58.25 -41.81
C ALA A 2 16.45 57.88 -40.37
N SER A 3 15.81 56.71 -40.17
CA SER A 3 16.35 55.52 -39.45
C SER A 3 16.29 55.64 -37.92
N ALA A 4 16.06 54.65 -37.06
CA ALA A 4 15.50 53.28 -37.04
C ALA A 4 15.55 52.84 -35.55
N ASN A 5 14.65 51.94 -35.13
CA ASN A 5 14.77 50.89 -34.08
C ASN A 5 15.63 51.09 -32.80
N SER A 6 15.04 50.81 -31.62
CA SER A 6 15.14 49.49 -30.93
C SER A 6 14.99 49.58 -29.40
N SER A 7 13.98 48.85 -28.88
CA SER A 7 13.97 47.91 -27.74
C SER A 7 14.56 48.28 -26.36
N VAL A 8 13.79 47.98 -25.29
CA VAL A 8 14.17 47.28 -24.03
C VAL A 8 12.90 47.30 -23.11
N PHE A 9 12.14 46.20 -23.05
CA PHE A 9 12.15 45.16 -22.00
C PHE A 9 11.45 45.56 -20.69
N LEU A 10 10.33 44.88 -20.38
CA LEU A 10 10.09 44.15 -19.12
C LEU A 10 8.68 43.53 -19.16
N LEU A 11 8.60 42.28 -19.65
CA LEU A 11 7.49 41.38 -19.31
C LEU A 11 7.65 41.02 -17.84
N ILE A 12 6.69 41.41 -17.01
CA ILE A 12 6.57 40.91 -15.64
C ILE A 12 5.94 39.51 -15.77
N THR A 13 6.79 38.49 -15.87
CA THR A 13 6.37 37.10 -15.68
C THR A 13 6.13 36.88 -14.19
N SER A 14 4.85 36.80 -13.81
CA SER A 14 4.43 36.35 -12.49
C SER A 14 4.82 34.87 -12.33
N ILE A 15 5.98 34.62 -11.73
CA ILE A 15 6.35 33.30 -11.23
C ILE A 15 5.45 33.05 -10.02
N ILE A 16 4.37 32.30 -10.22
CA ILE A 16 3.59 31.72 -9.13
C ILE A 16 4.48 30.65 -8.51
N LEU A 17 5.19 31.01 -7.43
CA LEU A 17 5.74 30.06 -6.49
C LEU A 17 4.57 29.33 -5.84
N ILE A 18 4.17 28.19 -6.40
CA ILE A 18 3.27 27.25 -5.74
C ILE A 18 4.05 26.72 -4.54
N SER A 19 3.83 27.37 -3.41
CA SER A 19 4.32 26.94 -2.11
C SER A 19 3.49 25.71 -1.75
N SER A 20 4.06 24.50 -1.89
CA SER A 20 3.40 23.28 -1.43
C SER A 20 3.24 23.39 0.09
N THR A 21 2.04 23.73 0.54
CA THR A 21 1.71 23.75 1.96
C THR A 21 1.67 22.30 2.43
N ASN A 22 2.67 21.91 3.22
CA ASN A 22 2.73 20.62 3.89
C ASN A 22 1.62 20.55 4.95
N ALA A 23 0.39 20.22 4.54
CA ALA A 23 -0.63 19.77 5.46
C ALA A 23 -0.23 18.37 5.96
N VAL A 24 0.28 18.29 7.19
CA VAL A 24 0.60 17.01 7.83
C VAL A 24 -0.71 16.31 8.20
N ASN A 25 -1.27 15.58 7.25
CA ASN A 25 -2.33 14.61 7.52
C ASN A 25 -1.79 13.52 8.46
N PRO A 26 -2.62 12.95 9.35
CA PRO A 26 -2.21 11.81 10.15
C PRO A 26 -1.71 10.66 9.24
N PRO A 27 -0.67 9.91 9.66
CA PRO A 27 -0.16 8.78 8.90
C PRO A 27 -1.28 7.79 8.60
N GLY A 28 -1.17 7.15 7.45
CA GLY A 28 -2.17 6.22 6.96
C GLY A 28 -3.09 6.78 5.89
N ASN A 29 -3.06 8.08 5.58
CA ASN A 29 -3.75 8.65 4.41
C ASN A 29 -2.85 9.65 3.67
N TYR A 30 -2.57 9.35 2.41
CA TYR A 30 -1.61 10.06 1.57
C TYR A 30 -2.29 10.48 0.27
N THR A 31 -2.50 11.77 0.10
CA THR A 31 -3.16 12.32 -1.09
C THR A 31 -2.31 13.43 -1.70
N LEU A 32 -2.07 13.36 -3.01
CA LEU A 32 -1.31 14.36 -3.75
C LEU A 32 -2.27 15.19 -4.62
N PRO A 33 -2.46 16.48 -4.32
CA PRO A 33 -3.31 17.37 -5.11
C PRO A 33 -2.58 17.90 -6.37
N ILE A 34 -3.30 18.04 -7.48
CA ILE A 34 -2.84 18.74 -8.71
C ILE A 34 -3.27 20.22 -8.67
N ALA A 35 -4.49 20.47 -8.18
CA ALA A 35 -5.11 21.77 -8.00
C ALA A 35 -6.03 21.71 -6.77
N SER A 36 -6.63 22.84 -6.36
CA SER A 36 -7.35 23.00 -5.10
C SER A 36 -8.47 21.99 -4.80
N SER A 37 -8.92 21.18 -5.76
CA SER A 37 -9.93 20.13 -5.53
C SER A 37 -9.73 18.82 -6.31
N THR A 38 -8.60 18.61 -6.98
CA THR A 38 -8.36 17.40 -7.80
C THR A 38 -7.08 16.71 -7.36
N LEU A 39 -7.17 15.40 -7.13
CA LEU A 39 -6.04 14.55 -6.75
C LEU A 39 -5.40 13.92 -7.98
N CYS A 40 -4.08 13.71 -7.97
CA CYS A 40 -3.40 12.81 -8.93
C CYS A 40 -3.13 11.42 -8.34
N PHE A 41 -3.12 11.32 -7.02
CA PHE A 41 -2.73 10.14 -6.29
C PHE A 41 -3.44 10.11 -4.95
N ALA A 42 -4.01 8.97 -4.59
CA ALA A 42 -4.59 8.73 -3.28
C ALA A 42 -4.16 7.35 -2.77
N ALA A 43 -3.71 7.28 -1.52
CA ALA A 43 -3.34 6.02 -0.89
C ALA A 43 -3.65 6.03 0.60
N ARG A 44 -4.03 4.88 1.12
CA ARG A 44 -4.23 4.60 2.52
C ARG A 44 -3.61 3.27 2.83
N PHE A 45 -2.72 3.21 3.82
CA PHE A 45 -2.12 1.97 4.27
C PHE A 45 -1.36 2.19 5.58
N ASP A 46 -1.24 1.11 6.34
CA ASP A 46 -0.33 1.02 7.47
C ASP A 46 0.99 0.43 6.97
N LEU A 47 2.10 0.95 7.48
CA LEU A 47 3.44 0.53 7.07
C LEU A 47 4.28 0.19 8.29
N THR A 48 5.06 -0.89 8.23
CA THR A 48 6.04 -1.23 9.27
C THR A 48 7.34 -1.71 8.67
N PHE A 49 8.44 -1.07 9.05
CA PHE A 49 9.79 -1.52 8.74
C PHE A 49 10.24 -2.59 9.72
N ASN A 50 10.90 -3.63 9.20
CA ASN A 50 11.64 -4.61 9.98
C ASN A 50 13.10 -4.54 9.52
N ILE A 51 13.95 -3.93 10.32
CA ILE A 51 15.34 -3.60 9.97
C ILE A 51 16.27 -4.37 10.89
N GLU A 52 17.16 -5.16 10.30
CA GLU A 52 18.23 -5.86 11.00
C GLU A 52 19.50 -5.01 11.01
N TYR A 53 20.04 -4.78 12.21
CA TYR A 53 21.21 -3.95 12.43
C TYR A 53 22.18 -4.60 13.42
N LEU A 54 23.46 -4.22 13.32
CA LEU A 54 24.52 -4.69 14.21
C LEU A 54 24.61 -3.78 15.45
N LYS A 55 24.68 -4.40 16.62
CA LYS A 55 24.93 -3.73 17.90
C LYS A 55 26.43 -3.65 18.21
N LEU A 56 26.79 -2.74 19.11
CA LEU A 56 28.16 -2.59 19.63
C LEU A 56 28.75 -3.86 20.25
N ASP A 57 27.91 -4.79 20.73
CA ASP A 57 28.34 -6.08 21.27
C ASP A 57 28.59 -7.15 20.19
N GLY A 58 28.52 -6.76 18.90
CA GLY A 58 28.70 -7.64 17.75
C GLY A 58 27.49 -8.53 17.43
N LYS A 59 26.38 -8.42 18.17
CA LYS A 59 25.15 -9.17 17.89
C LYS A 59 24.24 -8.41 16.95
N THR A 60 23.46 -9.13 16.15
CA THR A 60 22.39 -8.53 15.35
C THR A 60 21.11 -8.39 16.17
N ASN A 61 20.34 -7.35 15.86
CA ASN A 61 19.00 -7.16 16.41
C ASN A 61 18.05 -6.71 15.31
N ILE A 62 16.76 -6.95 15.49
CA ILE A 62 15.72 -6.51 14.55
C ILE A 62 14.93 -5.40 15.22
N SER A 63 14.96 -4.22 14.62
CA SER A 63 14.08 -3.10 14.98
C SER A 63 12.81 -3.16 14.15
N ARG A 64 11.66 -3.06 14.82
CA ARG A 64 10.34 -2.98 14.20
C ARG A 64 9.83 -1.55 14.34
N ILE A 65 9.72 -0.84 13.23
CA ILE A 65 9.41 0.59 13.22
C ILE A 65 8.10 0.80 12.45
N PRO A 66 6.96 0.92 13.16
CA PRO A 66 5.68 1.23 12.53
C PRO A 66 5.68 2.68 12.05
N LEU A 67 4.95 2.97 10.98
CA LEU A 67 4.63 4.32 10.55
C LEU A 67 3.41 4.82 11.34
N ASN A 68 3.66 5.64 12.35
CA ASN A 68 2.67 6.18 13.27
C ASN A 68 2.98 7.66 13.55
N ASN A 69 2.23 8.31 14.44
CA ASN A 69 2.40 9.74 14.75
C ASN A 69 3.79 10.09 15.32
N GLU A 70 4.52 9.12 15.87
CA GLU A 70 5.85 9.32 16.45
C GLU A 70 6.98 9.16 15.42
N THR A 71 6.76 8.35 14.39
CA THR A 71 7.78 8.05 13.37
C THR A 71 7.55 8.77 12.05
N PHE A 72 6.31 9.14 11.73
CA PHE A 72 5.94 9.86 10.51
C PHE A 72 6.42 11.32 10.56
N GLN A 73 7.01 11.81 9.48
CA GLN A 73 7.43 13.21 9.35
C GLN A 73 6.72 13.94 8.22
N TYR A 74 6.76 13.38 7.01
CA TYR A 74 6.17 14.00 5.83
C TYR A 74 5.79 12.95 4.78
N TYR A 75 4.95 13.36 3.83
CA TYR A 75 4.83 12.66 2.56
C TYR A 75 4.86 13.68 1.42
N THR A 76 5.31 13.25 0.26
CA THR A 76 5.36 14.02 -0.98
C THR A 76 5.24 13.07 -2.15
N GLY A 77 5.20 13.57 -3.38
CA GLY A 77 5.22 12.73 -4.55
C GLY A 77 5.31 13.53 -5.83
N ASP A 78 5.32 12.82 -6.95
CA ASP A 78 5.37 13.41 -8.28
C ASP A 78 4.38 12.67 -9.17
N CYS A 79 3.52 13.46 -9.81
CA CYS A 79 2.51 13.03 -10.78
C CYS A 79 2.68 13.76 -12.13
N SER A 80 3.81 14.43 -12.33
CA SER A 80 4.04 15.27 -13.52
C SER A 80 4.21 14.43 -14.79
N LYS A 81 4.52 13.14 -14.65
CA LYS A 81 4.70 12.22 -15.77
C LYS A 81 3.41 11.43 -15.99
N ALA A 82 2.89 11.49 -17.21
CA ALA A 82 1.65 10.82 -17.60
C ALA A 82 1.62 9.31 -17.30
N ASN A 83 2.77 8.63 -17.40
CA ASN A 83 2.86 7.17 -17.24
C ASN A 83 3.60 6.73 -15.97
N SER A 84 4.00 7.66 -15.09
CA SER A 84 4.79 7.32 -13.91
C SER A 84 4.47 8.24 -12.74
N HIS A 85 3.91 7.68 -11.67
CA HIS A 85 3.60 8.39 -10.44
C HIS A 85 4.46 7.86 -9.29
N GLN A 86 4.83 8.73 -8.36
CA GLN A 86 5.57 8.34 -7.16
C GLN A 86 4.95 8.91 -5.89
N LEU A 87 5.02 8.14 -4.81
CA LEU A 87 4.71 8.57 -3.44
C LEU A 87 5.94 8.34 -2.58
N THR A 88 6.43 9.39 -1.93
CA THR A 88 7.54 9.34 -0.97
C THR A 88 7.02 9.66 0.42
N ILE A 89 7.40 8.85 1.41
CA ILE A 89 7.11 9.07 2.82
C ILE A 89 8.43 9.18 3.56
N GLY A 90 8.60 10.24 4.35
CA GLY A 90 9.72 10.45 5.24
C GLY A 90 9.38 10.14 6.69
N MET A 91 10.35 9.57 7.40
CA MET A 91 10.25 9.10 8.77
C MET A 91 11.51 9.45 9.57
N LEU A 92 11.43 9.31 10.90
CA LEU A 92 12.57 9.34 11.82
C LEU A 92 13.49 10.55 11.60
N ASP A 93 12.96 11.76 11.74
CA ASP A 93 13.73 13.01 11.51
C ASP A 93 14.32 13.14 10.11
N ASN A 94 13.61 12.66 9.08
CA ASN A 94 14.03 12.66 7.66
C ASN A 94 15.26 11.76 7.37
N LEU A 95 15.64 10.88 8.30
CA LEU A 95 16.74 9.94 8.12
C LEU A 95 16.35 8.68 7.36
N THR A 96 15.05 8.38 7.36
CA THR A 96 14.49 7.24 6.63
C THR A 96 13.42 7.75 5.69
N SER A 97 13.45 7.32 4.44
CA SER A 97 12.38 7.60 3.50
C SER A 97 12.10 6.38 2.62
N ILE A 98 10.86 6.23 2.21
CA ILE A 98 10.41 5.20 1.29
C ILE A 98 9.66 5.82 0.13
N THR A 99 10.05 5.46 -1.08
CA THR A 99 9.41 5.90 -2.31
C THR A 99 8.85 4.71 -3.06
N PHE A 100 7.55 4.74 -3.31
CA PHE A 100 6.84 3.81 -4.18
C PHE A 100 6.73 4.41 -5.57
N TYR A 101 7.08 3.62 -6.59
CA TYR A 101 6.97 4.00 -7.99
C TYR A 101 5.92 3.15 -8.69
N PHE A 102 4.98 3.83 -9.34
CA PHE A 102 3.89 3.22 -10.10
C PHE A 102 3.98 3.63 -11.56
N ASP A 103 3.94 2.65 -12.45
CA ASP A 103 3.97 2.89 -13.90
C ASP A 103 2.68 2.37 -14.56
N LEU A 104 2.28 3.05 -15.62
CA LEU A 104 1.26 2.57 -16.56
C LEU A 104 1.91 1.75 -17.67
N ASN A 105 1.41 0.53 -17.86
CA ASN A 105 1.80 -0.30 -18.98
C ASN A 105 1.04 0.07 -20.28
N GLU A 106 1.44 -0.54 -21.39
CA GLU A 106 0.82 -0.30 -22.72
C GLU A 106 -0.66 -0.68 -22.80
N LYS A 107 -1.18 -1.45 -21.83
CA LYS A 107 -2.58 -1.85 -21.74
C LYS A 107 -3.40 -0.92 -20.83
N ASN A 108 -2.85 0.24 -20.47
CA ASN A 108 -3.44 1.17 -19.49
C ASN A 108 -3.73 0.49 -18.15
N GLN A 109 -2.82 -0.37 -17.68
CA GLN A 109 -2.88 -0.94 -16.35
C GLN A 109 -1.73 -0.38 -15.52
N THR A 110 -2.06 0.02 -14.30
CA THR A 110 -1.07 0.48 -13.34
C THR A 110 -0.56 -0.67 -12.51
N SER A 111 0.73 -0.66 -12.20
CA SER A 111 1.36 -1.59 -11.26
C SER A 111 2.46 -0.90 -10.46
N LEU A 112 2.80 -1.47 -9.30
CA LEU A 112 4.02 -1.11 -8.59
C LEU A 112 5.22 -1.61 -9.41
N LYS A 113 6.15 -0.70 -9.70
CA LYS A 113 7.40 -1.00 -10.41
C LYS A 113 8.58 -1.16 -9.48
N GLN A 114 8.68 -0.28 -8.50
CA GLN A 114 9.85 -0.21 -7.63
C GLN A 114 9.49 0.36 -6.27
N VAL A 115 10.20 -0.09 -5.26
CA VAL A 115 10.25 0.54 -3.94
C VAL A 115 11.71 0.89 -3.63
N SER A 116 11.97 2.17 -3.43
CA SER A 116 13.28 2.65 -2.97
C SER A 116 13.18 3.05 -1.51
N VAL A 117 14.15 2.65 -0.70
CA VAL A 117 14.27 3.09 0.69
C VAL A 117 15.63 3.74 0.87
N SER A 118 15.64 4.97 1.38
CA SER A 118 16.84 5.56 1.98
C SER A 118 16.73 5.35 3.48
N LEU A 119 17.75 4.75 4.09
CA LEU A 119 17.76 4.44 5.51
C LEU A 119 19.09 4.88 6.09
N THR A 120 19.03 5.72 7.10
CA THR A 120 20.18 6.06 7.95
C THR A 120 19.89 5.62 9.37
N ILE A 121 20.72 4.72 9.89
CA ILE A 121 20.67 4.29 11.27
C ILE A 121 21.60 5.18 12.09
N LYS A 122 21.09 5.70 13.20
CA LYS A 122 21.85 6.35 14.27
C LYS A 122 21.45 5.73 15.60
N ASN A 123 22.33 5.78 16.60
CA ASN A 123 21.97 5.36 17.94
C ASN A 123 20.79 6.22 18.45
N ASN A 124 19.64 5.58 18.67
CA ASN A 124 18.40 6.18 19.14
C ASN A 124 17.50 5.09 19.75
N ASP A 125 16.27 5.44 20.13
CA ASP A 125 15.33 4.51 20.76
C ASP A 125 14.91 3.35 19.86
N TYR A 126 14.93 3.55 18.53
CA TYR A 126 14.63 2.50 17.55
C TYR A 126 15.83 1.59 17.26
N PHE A 127 17.04 2.10 17.40
CA PHE A 127 18.29 1.39 17.15
C PHE A 127 19.25 1.52 18.34
N PRO A 128 18.89 1.00 19.52
CA PRO A 128 19.71 1.13 20.71
C PRO A 128 21.03 0.37 20.56
N ASN A 129 22.11 1.02 20.98
CA ASN A 129 23.49 0.52 20.93
C ASN A 129 23.92 0.11 19.52
N CYS A 130 23.49 0.84 18.49
CA CYS A 130 23.94 0.58 17.12
C CYS A 130 25.45 0.82 16.98
N SER A 131 26.14 -0.10 16.29
CA SER A 131 27.59 -0.07 16.16
C SER A 131 28.12 1.13 15.38
N ASP A 132 27.39 1.58 14.37
CA ASP A 132 27.84 2.57 13.39
C ASP A 132 26.68 3.47 12.93
N ASN A 133 26.99 4.71 12.57
CA ASN A 133 26.06 5.56 11.83
C ASN A 133 26.13 5.20 10.34
N VAL A 134 25.29 4.25 9.91
CA VAL A 134 25.32 3.74 8.53
C VAL A 134 24.09 4.21 7.77
N GLY A 135 24.35 4.91 6.67
CA GLY A 135 23.36 5.24 5.64
C GLY A 135 23.43 4.25 4.48
N GLY A 136 22.29 3.91 3.92
CA GLY A 136 22.20 3.04 2.75
C GLY A 136 20.99 3.38 1.87
N SER A 137 21.12 3.05 0.59
CA SER A 137 19.99 3.00 -0.33
C SER A 137 19.66 1.53 -0.62
N TYR A 138 18.37 1.25 -0.66
CA TYR A 138 17.80 -0.08 -0.80
C TYR A 138 16.77 -0.03 -1.90
N VAL A 139 16.84 -0.98 -2.83
CA VAL A 139 15.91 -1.01 -3.96
C VAL A 139 15.28 -2.39 -4.06
N PHE A 140 13.96 -2.41 -4.10
CA PHE A 140 13.16 -3.57 -4.48
C PHE A 140 12.55 -3.29 -5.85
N LEU A 141 12.78 -4.21 -6.79
CA LEU A 141 12.17 -4.18 -8.11
C LEU A 141 10.97 -5.13 -8.09
N ALA A 142 9.78 -4.58 -8.32
CA ALA A 142 8.58 -5.37 -8.45
C ALA A 142 8.56 -6.04 -9.83
N ASN A 143 7.97 -7.22 -9.90
CA ASN A 143 7.80 -8.00 -11.13
C ASN A 143 6.58 -7.52 -11.96
N GLU A 144 6.23 -6.24 -11.88
CA GLU A 144 5.03 -5.62 -12.50
C GLU A 144 3.69 -6.29 -12.14
N SER A 145 3.69 -7.25 -11.20
CA SER A 145 2.50 -7.99 -10.79
C SER A 145 1.89 -7.49 -9.47
N LEU A 146 2.61 -6.62 -8.77
CA LEU A 146 2.18 -6.06 -7.51
C LEU A 146 1.28 -4.85 -7.74
N PHE A 147 0.13 -4.86 -7.07
CA PHE A 147 -0.88 -3.79 -7.11
C PHE A 147 -1.45 -3.52 -8.51
N ILE A 148 -1.56 -4.55 -9.37
CA ILE A 148 -2.10 -4.37 -10.73
C ILE A 148 -3.56 -3.92 -10.68
N THR A 149 -3.88 -2.80 -11.33
CA THR A 149 -5.24 -2.31 -11.60
C THR A 149 -5.34 -1.74 -13.00
N ASP A 150 -6.56 -1.60 -13.53
CA ASP A 150 -6.76 -0.78 -14.73
C ASP A 150 -6.60 0.70 -14.36
N LEU A 151 -6.31 1.53 -15.35
CA LEU A 151 -6.14 2.98 -15.21
C LEU A 151 -7.26 3.58 -14.36
N SER A 152 -6.85 4.44 -13.42
CA SER A 152 -7.72 5.15 -12.48
C SER A 152 -8.56 4.28 -11.53
N ASN A 153 -8.46 2.94 -11.57
CA ASN A 153 -9.06 2.10 -10.55
C ASN A 153 -8.18 2.04 -9.29
N SER A 154 -8.81 1.87 -8.13
CA SER A 154 -8.09 1.65 -6.87
C SER A 154 -7.75 0.17 -6.66
N TYR A 155 -6.60 -0.12 -6.06
CA TYR A 155 -6.23 -1.45 -5.59
C TYR A 155 -6.48 -1.53 -4.08
N ARG A 156 -7.18 -2.57 -3.61
CA ARG A 156 -7.45 -2.78 -2.18
C ARG A 156 -6.92 -4.11 -1.68
N CYS A 157 -6.24 -4.10 -0.55
CA CYS A 157 -5.82 -5.30 0.17
C CYS A 157 -5.74 -5.03 1.69
N TYR A 158 -6.64 -5.63 2.46
CA TYR A 158 -6.59 -5.58 3.92
C TYR A 158 -5.58 -6.58 4.50
N SER A 159 -5.39 -7.71 3.83
CA SER A 159 -4.36 -8.68 4.24
C SER A 159 -2.96 -8.09 4.15
N LYS A 160 -2.11 -8.47 5.11
CA LYS A 160 -0.70 -8.09 5.18
C LYS A 160 0.09 -8.48 3.94
N ILE A 161 0.67 -7.51 3.27
CA ILE A 161 1.64 -7.67 2.19
C ILE A 161 3.04 -7.48 2.76
N LYS A 162 3.96 -8.37 2.41
CA LYS A 162 5.36 -8.31 2.84
C LYS A 162 6.24 -8.06 1.61
N ILE A 163 6.95 -6.94 1.60
CA ILE A 163 7.98 -6.63 0.60
C ILE A 163 9.33 -6.94 1.26
N ASP A 164 10.06 -7.89 0.70
CA ASP A 164 11.39 -8.30 1.17
C ASP A 164 12.37 -8.32 -0.01
N ASN A 165 13.57 -8.88 0.20
CA ASN A 165 14.59 -9.01 -0.84
C ASN A 165 15.05 -7.67 -1.44
N PHE A 166 15.16 -6.64 -0.59
CA PHE A 166 15.75 -5.36 -0.98
C PHE A 166 17.24 -5.53 -1.32
N GLN A 167 17.64 -5.04 -2.49
CA GLN A 167 19.03 -5.01 -2.91
C GLN A 167 19.73 -3.80 -2.29
N SER A 168 20.90 -4.01 -1.69
CA SER A 168 21.74 -2.93 -1.15
C SER A 168 23.22 -3.34 -1.11
N LYS A 169 24.09 -2.34 -1.03
CA LYS A 169 25.53 -2.48 -0.77
C LYS A 169 25.91 -2.14 0.69
N SER A 170 24.91 -1.92 1.55
CA SER A 170 25.09 -1.52 2.96
C SER A 170 25.18 -2.72 3.90
N ASN A 171 25.81 -2.53 5.07
CA ASN A 171 25.91 -3.53 6.14
C ASN A 171 24.62 -3.66 6.97
N VAL A 172 23.67 -2.75 6.78
CA VAL A 172 22.34 -2.78 7.38
C VAL A 172 21.40 -3.51 6.42
N THR A 173 20.52 -4.38 6.94
CA THR A 173 19.61 -5.18 6.11
C THR A 173 18.15 -4.84 6.41
N ILE A 174 17.38 -4.47 5.38
CA ILE A 174 15.92 -4.40 5.49
C ILE A 174 15.38 -5.83 5.33
N LYS A 175 14.93 -6.44 6.44
CA LYS A 175 14.32 -7.78 6.41
C LYS A 175 12.99 -7.77 5.67
N SER A 176 12.15 -6.79 5.96
CA SER A 176 10.91 -6.53 5.22
C SER A 176 10.30 -5.18 5.50
N VAL A 177 9.51 -4.72 4.53
CA VAL A 177 8.50 -3.68 4.69
C VAL A 177 7.14 -4.36 4.65
N ASP A 178 6.43 -4.29 5.77
CA ASP A 178 5.10 -4.83 5.92
C ASP A 178 4.08 -3.73 5.60
N ILE A 179 3.09 -4.03 4.77
CA ILE A 179 2.00 -3.12 4.37
C ILE A 179 0.67 -3.79 4.70
N GLU A 180 -0.20 -3.09 5.42
CA GLU A 180 -1.54 -3.57 5.83
C GLU A 180 -2.60 -2.50 5.51
N ASN A 181 -3.87 -2.92 5.48
CA ASN A 181 -5.00 -2.02 5.25
C ASN A 181 -4.85 -1.12 4.01
N LEU A 182 -4.27 -1.68 2.94
CA LEU A 182 -3.92 -0.97 1.73
C LEU A 182 -5.15 -0.66 0.89
N ARG A 183 -5.27 0.61 0.49
CA ARG A 183 -6.05 1.07 -0.65
C ARG A 183 -5.23 2.13 -1.39
N ILE A 184 -4.94 1.91 -2.67
CA ILE A 184 -4.05 2.80 -3.43
C ILE A 184 -4.61 3.04 -4.83
N GLN A 185 -4.54 4.28 -5.29
CA GLN A 185 -5.03 4.73 -6.58
C GLN A 185 -4.05 5.77 -7.14
N PRO A 186 -3.04 5.32 -7.88
CA PRO A 186 -2.28 6.18 -8.76
C PRO A 186 -3.13 6.60 -9.97
N PHE A 187 -2.72 7.64 -10.70
CA PHE A 187 -3.40 8.14 -11.91
C PHE A 187 -4.91 8.41 -11.71
N VAL A 188 -5.23 9.21 -10.70
CA VAL A 188 -6.60 9.64 -10.42
C VAL A 188 -7.08 10.57 -11.53
N ASP A 189 -8.02 10.12 -12.37
CA ASP A 189 -8.59 10.92 -13.47
C ASP A 189 -9.99 11.49 -13.18
N GLU A 190 -10.72 10.92 -12.22
CA GLU A 190 -12.08 11.38 -11.89
C GLU A 190 -12.05 12.57 -10.91
N LYS A 191 -13.16 13.33 -10.82
CA LYS A 191 -13.40 14.31 -9.75
C LYS A 191 -13.61 13.62 -8.40
N ILE A 192 -12.62 12.85 -7.98
CA ILE A 192 -12.55 12.15 -6.72
C ILE A 192 -12.16 13.19 -5.67
N THR A 193 -13.02 13.33 -4.67
CA THR A 193 -12.75 14.21 -3.55
C THR A 193 -11.82 13.52 -2.55
N PHE A 194 -11.33 14.30 -1.59
CA PHE A 194 -10.50 13.76 -0.51
C PHE A 194 -11.23 12.63 0.24
N ASN A 195 -10.61 11.46 0.39
CA ASN A 195 -11.15 10.20 0.93
C ASN A 195 -12.03 9.35 0.01
N ASP A 196 -12.32 9.80 -1.20
CA ASP A 196 -12.99 8.96 -2.19
C ASP A 196 -11.99 8.17 -3.02
N TYR A 197 -12.48 7.10 -3.65
CA TYR A 197 -11.71 6.26 -4.55
C TYR A 197 -12.63 5.75 -5.66
N ALA A 198 -12.08 5.53 -6.84
CA ALA A 198 -12.78 4.89 -7.94
C ALA A 198 -13.04 3.40 -7.62
N LYS A 199 -13.63 2.72 -8.61
CA LYS A 199 -13.83 1.26 -8.60
C LYS A 199 -12.58 0.55 -8.12
N GLU A 200 -12.77 -0.39 -7.20
CA GLU A 200 -11.67 -1.12 -6.57
C GLU A 200 -11.45 -2.50 -7.19
N LYS A 201 -10.20 -2.90 -7.31
CA LYS A 201 -9.76 -4.28 -7.53
C LYS A 201 -9.17 -4.81 -6.24
N VAL A 202 -9.76 -5.90 -5.74
CA VAL A 202 -9.37 -6.53 -4.49
C VAL A 202 -8.23 -7.51 -4.72
N CYS A 203 -7.29 -7.61 -3.79
CA CYS A 203 -6.20 -8.58 -3.85
C CYS A 203 -6.69 -10.04 -3.76
N THR A 204 -5.89 -10.96 -4.27
CA THR A 204 -6.22 -12.39 -4.30
C THR A 204 -6.36 -12.98 -2.90
N MET A 205 -5.55 -12.54 -1.94
CA MET A 205 -5.57 -12.99 -0.54
C MET A 205 -6.90 -12.69 0.15
N ASP A 206 -7.47 -11.51 -0.08
CA ASP A 206 -8.78 -11.14 0.47
C ASP A 206 -9.93 -11.82 -0.27
N THR A 207 -9.79 -12.00 -1.59
CA THR A 207 -10.78 -12.67 -2.42
C THR A 207 -10.91 -14.16 -2.07
N PHE A 208 -9.79 -14.83 -1.78
CA PHE A 208 -9.80 -16.23 -1.36
C PHE A 208 -10.52 -16.43 -0.02
N LYS A 209 -10.35 -15.50 0.93
CA LYS A 209 -11.02 -15.55 2.23
C LYS A 209 -12.54 -15.46 2.11
N SER A 210 -13.06 -14.63 1.21
CA SER A 210 -14.51 -14.41 1.05
C SER A 210 -15.16 -15.41 0.10
N SER A 211 -14.55 -15.67 -1.05
CA SER A 211 -15.19 -16.37 -2.17
C SER A 211 -15.22 -17.89 -2.00
N THR A 212 -14.20 -18.46 -1.35
CA THR A 212 -14.13 -19.92 -1.10
C THR A 212 -14.91 -20.32 0.15
N LEU A 213 -15.03 -19.40 1.11
CA LEU A 213 -15.66 -19.68 2.41
C LEU A 213 -17.18 -19.81 2.28
N ILE A 214 -17.83 -19.01 1.42
CA ILE A 214 -19.29 -19.04 1.24
C ILE A 214 -19.77 -20.41 0.72
N PRO A 215 -19.22 -20.98 -0.39
CA PRO A 215 -19.64 -22.29 -0.87
C PRO A 215 -19.44 -23.42 0.14
N ILE A 216 -18.38 -23.36 0.96
CA ILE A 216 -18.11 -24.37 1.99
C ILE A 216 -19.19 -24.34 3.08
N ILE A 217 -19.54 -23.15 3.57
CA ILE A 217 -20.60 -23.00 4.59
C ILE A 217 -21.94 -23.47 4.03
N VAL A 218 -22.28 -23.06 2.81
CA VAL A 218 -23.53 -23.49 2.16
C VAL A 218 -23.54 -25.02 2.01
N GLY A 219 -22.43 -25.64 1.60
CA GLY A 219 -22.30 -27.09 1.49
C GLY A 219 -22.49 -27.82 2.84
N ALA A 220 -21.88 -27.31 3.92
CA ALA A 220 -22.02 -27.90 5.25
C ALA A 220 -23.46 -27.79 5.78
N CYS A 221 -24.12 -26.64 5.62
CA CYS A 221 -25.51 -26.46 6.02
C CYS A 221 -26.45 -27.40 5.27
N LEU A 222 -26.26 -27.57 3.96
CA LEU A 222 -27.06 -28.50 3.15
C LEU A 222 -26.85 -29.96 3.57
N ALA A 223 -25.60 -30.37 3.85
CA ALA A 223 -25.32 -31.73 4.30
C ALA A 223 -25.97 -32.04 5.66
N VAL A 224 -25.89 -31.11 6.62
CA VAL A 224 -26.53 -31.27 7.94
C VAL A 224 -28.05 -31.39 7.79
N LEU A 225 -28.66 -30.55 6.95
CA LEU A 225 -30.10 -30.59 6.69
C LEU A 225 -30.52 -31.95 6.12
N VAL A 226 -29.79 -32.48 5.14
CA VAL A 226 -30.07 -33.80 4.56
C VAL A 226 -29.99 -34.90 5.62
N VAL A 227 -28.95 -34.89 6.46
CA VAL A 227 -28.80 -35.89 7.55
C VAL A 227 -29.97 -35.82 8.54
N VAL A 228 -30.40 -34.61 8.93
CA VAL A 228 -31.54 -34.41 9.84
C VAL A 228 -32.84 -34.94 9.20
N VAL A 229 -33.10 -34.61 7.94
CA VAL A 229 -34.29 -35.09 7.21
C VAL A 229 -34.29 -36.61 7.12
N LEU A 230 -33.14 -37.23 6.81
CA LEU A 230 -33.02 -38.69 6.78
C LEU A 230 -33.25 -39.32 8.14
N ALA A 231 -32.70 -38.76 9.22
CA ALA A 231 -32.91 -39.26 10.58
C ALA A 231 -34.39 -39.22 10.97
N VAL A 232 -35.07 -38.09 10.74
CA VAL A 232 -36.51 -37.93 11.00
C VAL A 232 -37.33 -38.92 10.17
N TYR A 233 -37.01 -39.06 8.89
CA TYR A 233 -37.67 -40.01 7.99
C TYR A 233 -37.51 -41.45 8.48
N LEU A 234 -36.31 -41.87 8.89
CA LEU A 234 -36.06 -43.23 9.38
C LEU A 234 -36.82 -43.53 10.67
N VAL A 235 -36.86 -42.59 11.63
CA VAL A 235 -37.66 -42.75 12.86
C VAL A 235 -39.14 -42.89 12.54
N ARG A 236 -39.68 -42.01 11.67
CA ARG A 236 -41.08 -42.06 11.25
C ARG A 236 -41.43 -43.36 10.53
N ARG A 237 -40.57 -43.80 9.61
CA ARG A 237 -40.73 -45.06 8.88
C ARG A 237 -40.65 -46.27 9.81
N ARG A 238 -39.76 -46.25 10.82
CA ARG A 238 -39.65 -47.34 11.80
C ARG A 238 -40.94 -47.49 12.61
N ARG A 239 -41.59 -46.40 13.00
CA ARG A 239 -42.89 -46.47 13.69
C ARG A 239 -44.00 -47.05 12.82
N TYR A 240 -44.00 -46.79 11.51
CA TYR A 240 -45.04 -47.28 10.61
C TYR A 240 -44.97 -48.80 10.36
N ARG A 241 -43.78 -49.42 10.41
CA ARG A 241 -43.61 -50.86 10.14
C ARG A 241 -43.96 -51.77 11.31
N ASN A 242 -44.02 -51.25 12.53
CA ASN A 242 -44.30 -52.05 13.74
C ASN A 242 -45.81 -52.35 13.94
N GLY A 243 -46.67 -52.06 12.95
CA GLY A 243 -48.12 -52.23 13.03
C GLY A 243 -48.70 -53.53 12.41
N TYR A 244 -47.88 -54.50 11.98
CA TYR A 244 -48.36 -55.73 11.31
C TYR A 244 -47.98 -57.04 12.01
N GLN A 245 -47.72 -57.00 13.32
CA GLN A 245 -47.72 -58.22 14.16
C GLN A 245 -48.57 -57.98 15.40
N SER A 246 -49.88 -58.08 15.21
CA SER A 246 -50.83 -58.39 16.29
C SER A 246 -51.91 -59.32 15.72
N VAL A 247 -51.54 -60.60 15.57
CA VAL A 247 -52.43 -61.78 15.55
C VAL A 247 -51.59 -62.97 15.96
#